data_AF-A0ABC8B4Y1-F1
#
_entry.id   AF-A0ABC8B4Y1-F1
#
_cell.length_a   1.000
_cell.length_b   1.000
_cell.length_c   1.000
_cell.angle_alpha   90.00
_cell.angle_beta   90.00
_cell.angle_gamma   90.00
#
_symmetry.space_group_name_H-M   'P 1'
#
loop_
_entity.id
_entity.type
_entity.pdbx_description
1 polymer ?
#
loop_
_entity_poly.entity_id
_entity_poly.type
_entity_poly.pdbx_seq_one_letter_code
_entity_poly.pdbx_strand_id
1 'polypeptide(L)'
;MFLYPDYDEQFQRVWPQTGESIELRDVVSNDRILFFANRDIVEIWVMIPDDPQASQRLLSVMQGQRTLARTLVPHPDSGELVPREEALWLPVPRLEKFRWTSWLHTADDYKPQVAAAVVEVLRDGLGSDPGRLRYRAWNYQGPARGLLGISYLSTVEPDRPTQRGVPQRCSEWADFIDRLDWAVTTLPVGEMLVLSAPAKGRESCHVQFYQLPDSPARAHECIIWDQARLEIDELDARMTGLGWSWDPELLGGEDDPVWSRPPVHATCYPTVRDAAELTAATFREIAGVSTPSELVFDSMSEPAVTYLVDELGLNRKHT
;
A
#
# COMPACT_ATOMS: atom_id res chain seq x y z
N MET A 1 -11.23 15.53 13.83
CA MET A 1 -11.49 14.58 12.74
C MET A 1 -12.64 13.69 13.17
N PHE A 2 -13.71 13.59 12.39
CA PHE A 2 -14.83 12.70 12.67
C PHE A 2 -15.09 11.87 11.40
N LEU A 3 -15.18 10.55 11.52
CA LEU A 3 -15.57 9.67 10.42
C LEU A 3 -17.10 9.50 10.50
N TYR A 4 -17.85 10.30 9.76
CA TYR A 4 -19.31 10.21 9.66
C TYR A 4 -19.71 9.50 8.36
N PRO A 5 -20.92 8.91 8.28
CA PRO A 5 -21.46 8.42 7.03
C PRO A 5 -21.71 9.55 6.03
N ASP A 6 -21.43 9.32 4.75
CA ASP A 6 -21.73 10.26 3.68
C ASP A 6 -23.18 10.28 3.25
N TYR A 7 -23.50 11.36 2.57
CA TYR A 7 -24.71 11.49 1.79
C TYR A 7 -24.36 12.10 0.42
N ASP A 8 -24.90 11.55 -0.66
CA ASP A 8 -24.75 12.12 -2.00
C ASP A 8 -25.56 13.43 -2.14
N GLU A 9 -25.52 14.03 -3.33
CA GLU A 9 -26.26 15.25 -3.65
C GLU A 9 -27.78 15.09 -3.50
N GLN A 10 -28.30 13.86 -3.44
CA GLN A 10 -29.70 13.52 -3.19
C GLN A 10 -29.96 13.17 -1.72
N PHE A 11 -29.01 13.45 -0.84
CA PHE A 11 -29.02 13.06 0.57
C PHE A 11 -29.21 11.55 0.79
N GLN A 12 -28.86 10.72 -0.19
CA GLN A 12 -28.82 9.27 -0.03
C GLN A 12 -27.46 8.86 0.48
N ARG A 13 -27.46 7.87 1.36
CA ARG A 13 -26.22 7.44 1.99
C ARG A 13 -25.30 6.76 0.97
N VAL A 14 -24.08 7.26 0.84
CA VAL A 14 -23.07 6.66 -0.04
C VAL A 14 -22.27 5.65 0.77
N TRP A 15 -22.27 4.41 0.31
CA TRP A 15 -21.42 3.36 0.86
C TRP A 15 -20.21 3.17 -0.03
N PRO A 16 -19.03 2.91 0.56
CA PRO A 16 -17.94 2.29 -0.18
C PRO A 16 -18.44 1.04 -0.91
N GLN A 17 -18.21 0.96 -2.21
CA GLN A 17 -18.45 -0.22 -3.03
C GLN A 17 -17.40 -1.30 -2.70
N THR A 18 -17.76 -2.55 -2.95
CA THR A 18 -16.83 -3.67 -2.75
C THR A 18 -15.53 -3.47 -3.53
N GLY A 19 -14.40 -3.61 -2.84
CA GLY A 19 -13.07 -3.47 -3.43
C GLY A 19 -12.48 -2.07 -3.36
N GLU A 20 -13.19 -1.11 -2.76
CA GLU A 20 -12.66 0.23 -2.55
C GLU A 20 -11.85 0.32 -1.25
N SER A 21 -10.75 1.07 -1.32
CA SER A 21 -9.77 1.21 -0.23
C SER A 21 -9.40 2.67 -0.01
N ILE A 22 -9.21 3.06 1.24
CA ILE A 22 -8.62 4.34 1.65
C ILE A 22 -7.50 4.08 2.65
N GLU A 23 -6.33 4.64 2.41
CA GLU A 23 -5.26 4.74 3.39
C GLU A 23 -5.16 6.17 3.89
N LEU A 24 -4.99 6.34 5.21
CA LEU A 24 -4.46 7.56 5.79
C LEU A 24 -3.03 7.31 6.24
N ARG A 25 -2.15 8.22 5.84
CA ARG A 25 -0.73 8.19 6.14
C ARG A 25 -0.34 9.46 6.88
N ASP A 26 0.34 9.34 8.00
CA ASP A 26 1.05 10.48 8.59
C ASP A 26 2.34 10.70 7.79
N VAL A 27 2.51 11.87 7.18
CA VAL A 27 3.68 12.13 6.31
C VAL A 27 5.01 12.22 7.05
N VAL A 28 4.99 12.37 8.38
CA VAL A 28 6.20 12.47 9.20
C VAL A 28 6.60 11.11 9.76
N SER A 29 5.67 10.39 10.41
CA SER A 29 5.99 9.08 10.98
C SER A 29 5.84 7.93 9.98
N ASN A 30 5.17 8.17 8.85
CA ASN A 30 4.77 7.15 7.87
C ASN A 30 3.85 6.06 8.45
N ASP A 31 3.25 6.30 9.62
CA ASP A 31 2.21 5.43 10.19
C ASP A 31 0.98 5.44 9.30
N ARG A 32 0.35 4.26 9.16
CA ARG A 32 -0.73 4.02 8.22
C ARG A 32 -1.93 3.40 8.91
N ILE A 33 -3.11 3.87 8.52
CA ILE A 33 -4.38 3.22 8.79
C ILE A 33 -5.09 3.01 7.46
N LEU A 34 -5.62 1.81 7.28
CA LEU A 34 -6.33 1.44 6.07
C LEU A 34 -7.79 1.14 6.39
N PHE A 35 -8.65 1.59 5.50
CA PHE A 35 -10.06 1.25 5.41
C PHE A 35 -10.27 0.45 4.13
N PHE A 36 -10.84 -0.74 4.25
CA PHE A 36 -11.16 -1.59 3.12
C PHE A 36 -12.64 -1.95 3.12
N ALA A 37 -13.31 -1.71 2.02
CA ALA A 37 -14.72 -2.01 1.86
C ALA A 37 -14.94 -3.35 1.18
N ASN A 38 -15.66 -4.23 1.86
CA ASN A 38 -16.21 -5.46 1.29
C ASN A 38 -17.73 -5.34 1.14
N ARG A 39 -18.40 -6.37 0.61
CA ARG A 39 -19.86 -6.39 0.38
C ARG A 39 -20.67 -6.00 1.60
N ASP A 40 -20.30 -6.50 2.78
CA ASP A 40 -21.14 -6.37 3.98
C ASP A 40 -20.49 -5.53 5.10
N ILE A 41 -19.18 -5.31 5.02
CA ILE A 41 -18.39 -4.67 6.08
C ILE A 41 -17.41 -3.63 5.53
N VAL A 42 -17.03 -2.69 6.40
CA VAL A 42 -15.77 -1.96 6.27
C VAL A 42 -14.81 -2.53 7.30
N GLU A 43 -13.66 -3.00 6.83
CA GLU A 43 -12.55 -3.41 7.67
C GLU A 43 -11.60 -2.24 7.86
N ILE A 44 -11.02 -2.16 9.05
CA ILE A 44 -10.05 -1.13 9.41
C ILE A 44 -8.82 -1.82 9.95
N TRP A 45 -7.68 -1.44 9.42
CA TRP A 45 -6.40 -2.07 9.69
C TRP A 45 -5.40 -1.02 10.14
N VAL A 46 -4.73 -1.31 11.24
CA VAL A 46 -3.68 -0.44 11.79
C VAL A 46 -2.41 -1.26 11.90
N MET A 47 -1.33 -0.70 11.35
CA MET A 47 0.00 -1.25 11.50
C MET A 47 0.57 -0.89 12.87
N ILE A 48 1.22 -1.84 13.50
CA ILE A 48 2.01 -1.63 14.71
C ILE A 48 3.36 -1.05 14.28
N PRO A 49 3.73 0.15 14.78
CA PRO A 49 5.03 0.75 14.50
C PRO A 49 6.19 -0.16 14.92
N ASP A 50 7.29 -0.10 14.18
CA ASP A 50 8.52 -0.83 14.53
C ASP A 50 9.23 -0.26 15.76
N ASP A 51 9.03 1.04 16.04
CA ASP A 51 9.53 1.66 17.26
C ASP A 51 8.85 1.06 18.52
N PRO A 52 9.60 0.46 19.47
CA PRO A 52 9.01 -0.21 20.62
C PRO A 52 8.15 0.71 21.51
N GLN A 53 8.50 1.99 21.62
CA GLN A 53 7.73 2.92 22.46
C GLN A 53 6.40 3.31 21.79
N ALA A 54 6.43 3.59 20.49
CA ALA A 54 5.24 3.85 19.70
C ALA A 54 4.31 2.62 19.64
N SER A 55 4.88 1.43 19.46
CA SER A 55 4.17 0.15 19.53
C SER A 55 3.46 -0.05 20.88
N GLN A 56 4.18 0.13 21.99
CA GLN A 56 3.61 -0.03 23.33
C GLN A 56 2.50 0.99 23.59
N ARG A 57 2.69 2.25 23.17
CA ARG A 57 1.68 3.31 23.30
C ARG A 57 0.41 2.96 22.50
N LEU A 58 0.56 2.57 21.23
CA LEU A 58 -0.55 2.16 20.38
C LEU A 58 -1.35 1.00 21.00
N LEU A 59 -0.65 -0.06 21.42
CA LEU A 59 -1.28 -1.24 22.00
C LEU A 59 -1.98 -0.91 23.33
N SER A 60 -1.39 -0.04 24.16
CA SER A 60 -2.02 0.42 25.40
C SER A 60 -3.31 1.20 25.14
N VAL A 61 -3.33 2.07 24.12
CA VAL A 61 -4.54 2.81 23.74
C VAL A 61 -5.61 1.84 23.25
N MET A 62 -5.27 0.93 22.33
CA MET A 62 -6.21 -0.08 21.81
C MET A 62 -6.80 -0.98 22.90
N GLN A 63 -5.99 -1.40 23.88
CA GLN A 63 -6.43 -2.23 25.02
C GLN A 63 -7.30 -1.45 26.01
N GLY A 64 -7.12 -0.13 26.12
CA GLY A 64 -7.88 0.74 27.01
C GLY A 64 -9.29 1.10 26.50
N GLN A 65 -9.61 0.77 25.25
CA GLN A 65 -10.88 1.16 24.65
C GLN A 65 -12.07 0.41 25.26
N ARG A 66 -13.15 1.16 25.49
CA ARG A 66 -14.40 0.61 26.04
C ARG A 66 -15.35 0.10 24.96
N THR A 67 -15.16 0.50 23.71
CA THR A 67 -15.93 0.00 22.58
C THR A 67 -15.57 -1.48 22.38
N LEU A 68 -16.57 -2.33 22.23
CA LEU A 68 -16.40 -3.76 21.95
C LEU A 68 -16.79 -4.05 20.52
N ALA A 69 -16.03 -4.91 19.82
CA ALA A 69 -16.41 -5.44 18.52
C ALA A 69 -17.70 -6.25 18.64
N ARG A 70 -18.63 -6.05 17.70
CA ARG A 70 -19.81 -6.91 17.55
C ARG A 70 -19.55 -7.89 16.41
N THR A 71 -19.02 -9.05 16.73
CA THR A 71 -18.77 -10.13 15.75
C THR A 71 -19.91 -11.13 15.79
N LEU A 72 -20.21 -11.74 14.64
CA LEU A 72 -21.12 -12.88 14.55
C LEU A 72 -20.26 -14.14 14.52
N VAL A 73 -20.41 -15.01 15.52
CA VAL A 73 -19.66 -16.26 15.61
C VAL A 73 -20.61 -17.46 15.58
N PRO A 74 -20.24 -18.59 14.96
CA PRO A 74 -21.06 -19.79 15.00
C PRO A 74 -21.18 -20.31 16.43
N HIS A 75 -22.40 -20.54 16.90
CA HIS A 75 -22.66 -21.18 18.18
C HIS A 75 -22.15 -22.64 18.12
N PRO A 76 -21.37 -23.12 19.12
CA PRO A 76 -20.71 -24.42 19.06
C PRO A 76 -21.64 -25.60 18.80
N ASP A 77 -22.86 -25.54 19.35
CA ASP A 77 -23.82 -26.66 19.30
C ASP A 77 -24.83 -26.57 18.14
N SER A 78 -25.19 -25.37 17.70
CA SER A 78 -26.27 -25.16 16.71
C SER A 78 -25.75 -24.69 15.35
N GLY A 79 -24.52 -24.18 15.28
CA GLY A 79 -23.96 -23.54 14.09
C GLY A 79 -24.60 -22.18 13.74
N GLU A 80 -25.60 -21.72 14.50
CA GLU A 80 -26.21 -20.41 14.29
C GLU A 80 -25.23 -19.29 14.62
N LEU A 81 -25.24 -18.24 13.79
CA LEU A 81 -24.44 -17.05 14.05
C LEU A 81 -25.04 -16.25 15.21
N VAL A 82 -24.33 -16.22 16.34
CA VAL A 82 -24.71 -15.44 17.52
C VAL A 82 -23.80 -14.22 17.67
N PRO A 83 -24.35 -13.06 18.11
CA PRO A 83 -23.52 -11.91 18.44
C PRO A 83 -22.58 -12.23 19.61
N ARG A 84 -21.32 -11.87 19.47
CA ARG A 84 -20.32 -11.90 20.53
C ARG A 84 -19.69 -10.53 20.67
N GLU A 85 -19.56 -10.09 21.91
CA GLU A 85 -18.80 -8.89 22.25
C GLU A 85 -17.35 -9.30 22.54
N GLU A 86 -16.42 -8.70 21.80
CA GLU A 86 -14.97 -8.93 21.94
C GLU A 86 -14.24 -7.59 21.99
N ALA A 87 -12.94 -7.60 22.30
CA ALA A 87 -12.12 -6.39 22.19
C ALA A 87 -12.24 -5.81 20.76
N LEU A 88 -12.36 -4.48 20.64
CA LEU A 88 -12.58 -3.85 19.33
C LEU A 88 -11.44 -4.16 18.35
N TRP A 89 -10.20 -4.08 18.83
CA TRP A 89 -8.99 -4.31 18.04
C TRP A 89 -8.49 -5.73 18.26
N LEU A 90 -8.65 -6.56 17.23
CA LEU A 90 -8.24 -7.95 17.24
C LEU A 90 -6.86 -8.10 16.59
N PRO A 91 -6.03 -9.06 17.02
CA PRO A 91 -4.85 -9.45 16.27
C PRO A 91 -5.26 -10.13 14.96
N VAL A 92 -4.43 -9.97 13.94
CA VAL A 92 -4.65 -10.62 12.65
C VAL A 92 -3.85 -11.92 12.63
N PRO A 93 -4.49 -13.08 12.40
CA PRO A 93 -3.77 -14.33 12.28
C PRO A 93 -2.68 -14.25 11.20
N ARG A 94 -1.45 -14.65 11.53
CA ARG A 94 -0.26 -14.65 10.64
C ARG A 94 0.27 -13.26 10.25
N LEU A 95 -0.33 -12.18 10.75
CA LEU A 95 0.10 -10.80 10.53
C LEU A 95 0.23 -10.10 11.88
N GLU A 96 1.24 -10.50 12.66
CA GLU A 96 1.43 -10.07 14.06
C GLU A 96 1.58 -8.55 14.23
N LYS A 97 2.12 -7.88 13.19
CA LYS A 97 2.27 -6.43 13.10
C LYS A 97 0.96 -5.68 12.85
N PHE A 98 -0.18 -6.37 12.77
CA PHE A 98 -1.45 -5.73 12.45
C PHE A 98 -2.48 -5.92 13.56
N ARG A 99 -3.29 -4.88 13.73
CA ARG A 99 -4.54 -4.92 14.46
C ARG A 99 -5.66 -4.56 13.51
N TRP A 100 -6.79 -5.25 13.66
CA TRP A 100 -7.94 -5.03 12.80
C TRP A 100 -9.23 -4.88 13.60
N THR A 101 -10.15 -4.14 13.03
CA THR A 101 -11.54 -4.05 13.47
C THR A 101 -12.45 -3.89 12.26
N SER A 102 -13.76 -3.95 12.47
CA SER A 102 -14.72 -3.76 11.38
C SER A 102 -16.08 -3.27 11.88
N TRP A 103 -16.90 -2.81 10.95
CA TRP A 103 -18.33 -2.63 11.17
C TRP A 103 -19.13 -3.11 9.96
N LEU A 104 -20.36 -3.55 10.19
CA LEU A 104 -21.32 -3.81 9.12
C LEU A 104 -21.77 -2.51 8.47
N HIS A 105 -21.96 -2.51 7.15
CA HIS A 105 -22.57 -1.38 6.43
C HIS A 105 -23.96 -1.04 6.96
N THR A 106 -24.65 -1.92 7.68
CA THR A 106 -25.97 -1.66 8.25
C THR A 106 -25.97 -1.24 9.73
N ALA A 107 -24.82 -1.28 10.41
CA ALA A 107 -24.72 -1.05 11.86
C ALA A 107 -24.59 0.44 12.24
N ASP A 108 -25.66 1.20 12.07
CA ASP A 108 -25.66 2.67 12.20
C ASP A 108 -25.52 3.21 13.62
N ASP A 109 -26.01 2.46 14.60
CA ASP A 109 -25.88 2.75 16.03
C ASP A 109 -24.45 2.55 16.53
N TYR A 110 -23.68 1.74 15.82
CA TYR A 110 -22.36 1.26 16.26
C TYR A 110 -21.19 2.00 15.59
N LYS A 111 -21.35 2.41 14.33
CA LYS A 111 -20.31 3.13 13.57
C LYS A 111 -19.72 4.35 14.28
N PRO A 112 -20.50 5.25 14.92
CA PRO A 112 -19.92 6.40 15.60
C PRO A 112 -18.94 6.01 16.72
N GLN A 113 -19.17 4.86 17.36
CA GLN A 113 -18.32 4.36 18.43
C GLN A 113 -16.98 3.82 17.88
N VAL A 114 -17.03 3.09 16.76
CA VAL A 114 -15.81 2.62 16.07
C VAL A 114 -15.04 3.79 15.48
N ALA A 115 -15.73 4.74 14.85
CA ALA A 115 -15.13 5.98 14.33
C ALA A 115 -14.39 6.78 15.42
N ALA A 116 -15.00 6.94 16.60
CA ALA A 116 -14.37 7.60 17.74
C ALA A 116 -13.13 6.83 18.22
N ALA A 117 -13.21 5.49 18.30
CA ALA A 117 -12.10 4.63 18.65
C ALA A 117 -10.94 4.72 17.64
N VAL A 118 -11.22 4.84 16.34
CA VAL A 118 -10.21 5.06 15.30
C VAL A 118 -9.51 6.40 15.48
N VAL A 119 -10.27 7.47 15.75
CA VAL A 119 -9.71 8.80 16.00
C VAL A 119 -8.81 8.80 17.24
N GLU A 120 -9.19 8.07 18.29
CA GLU A 120 -8.37 7.88 19.49
C GLU A 120 -7.08 7.12 19.19
N VAL A 121 -7.15 6.05 18.38
CA VAL A 121 -5.95 5.33 17.92
C VAL A 121 -5.00 6.23 17.14
N LEU A 122 -5.53 7.04 16.22
CA LEU A 122 -4.71 7.97 15.44
C LEU A 122 -4.05 9.02 16.34
N ARG A 123 -4.85 9.69 17.19
CA ARG A 123 -4.37 10.81 18.02
C ARG A 123 -3.47 10.34 19.17
N ASP A 124 -3.92 9.37 19.95
CA ASP A 124 -3.28 9.00 21.22
C ASP A 124 -2.37 7.79 21.06
N GLY A 125 -2.69 6.88 20.14
CA GLY A 125 -1.88 5.70 19.84
C GLY A 125 -0.70 6.04 18.94
N LEU A 126 -0.99 6.48 17.71
CA LEU A 126 0.02 6.81 16.71
C LEU A 126 0.64 8.20 16.93
N GLY A 127 -0.06 9.11 17.62
CA GLY A 127 0.42 10.48 17.79
C GLY A 127 0.23 11.34 16.54
N SER A 128 -0.66 10.92 15.64
CA SER A 128 -0.90 11.56 14.36
C SER A 128 -1.58 12.92 14.55
N ASP A 129 -1.07 13.89 13.79
CA ASP A 129 -1.63 15.24 13.72
C ASP A 129 -2.51 15.36 12.47
N PRO A 130 -3.78 15.77 12.58
CA PRO A 130 -4.67 15.94 11.43
C PRO A 130 -4.07 16.76 10.28
N GLY A 131 -3.22 17.77 10.57
CA GLY A 131 -2.56 18.58 9.54
C GLY A 131 -1.48 17.83 8.75
N ARG A 132 -0.96 16.73 9.29
CA ARG A 132 0.08 15.87 8.69
C ARG A 132 -0.49 14.66 7.97
N LEU A 133 -1.77 14.34 8.19
CA LEU A 133 -2.41 13.24 7.51
C LEU A 133 -2.56 13.55 6.03
N ARG A 134 -2.31 12.54 5.19
CA ARG A 134 -2.65 12.54 3.77
C ARG A 134 -3.41 11.28 3.44
N TYR A 135 -4.33 11.37 2.49
CA TYR A 135 -5.14 10.22 2.09
C TYR A 135 -4.78 9.71 0.69
N ARG A 136 -4.89 8.40 0.51
CA ARG A 136 -4.80 7.72 -0.78
C ARG A 136 -6.03 6.84 -0.94
N ALA A 137 -6.66 6.86 -2.11
CA ALA A 137 -7.86 6.07 -2.39
C ALA A 137 -7.72 5.30 -3.70
N TRP A 138 -8.13 4.04 -3.72
CA TRP A 138 -8.04 3.17 -4.90
C TRP A 138 -9.08 2.05 -4.86
N ASN A 139 -9.27 1.40 -6.00
CA ASN A 139 -10.05 0.19 -6.15
C ASN A 139 -9.36 -0.76 -7.13
N TYR A 140 -10.03 -1.84 -7.53
CA TYR A 140 -9.47 -2.83 -8.46
C TYR A 140 -9.11 -2.26 -9.85
N GLN A 141 -9.63 -1.10 -10.22
CA GLN A 141 -9.39 -0.43 -11.50
C GLN A 141 -8.33 0.67 -11.42
N GLY A 142 -7.80 0.97 -10.22
CA GLY A 142 -6.76 1.95 -10.00
C GLY A 142 -7.15 3.06 -9.01
N PRO A 143 -6.59 4.28 -9.16
CA PRO A 143 -6.88 5.40 -8.26
C PRO A 143 -8.37 5.76 -8.25
N ALA A 144 -8.98 5.80 -7.07
CA ALA A 144 -10.36 6.20 -6.91
C ALA A 144 -10.46 7.73 -6.86
N ARG A 145 -11.48 8.29 -7.52
CA ARG A 145 -11.67 9.75 -7.63
C ARG A 145 -12.27 10.40 -6.39
N GLY A 146 -12.80 9.62 -5.44
CA GLY A 146 -13.55 10.13 -4.29
C GLY A 146 -13.18 9.45 -2.98
N LEU A 147 -13.46 10.15 -1.88
CA LEU A 147 -13.21 9.73 -0.50
C LEU A 147 -14.23 8.73 0.06
N LEU A 148 -14.83 7.90 -0.81
CA LEU A 148 -15.69 6.75 -0.46
C LEU A 148 -16.71 7.01 0.64
N GLY A 149 -17.42 8.12 0.59
CA GLY A 149 -18.41 8.32 1.60
C GLY A 149 -17.88 8.96 2.91
N ILE A 150 -16.61 9.34 2.98
CA ILE A 150 -16.00 9.98 4.14
C ILE A 150 -15.83 11.47 3.82
N SER A 151 -16.95 12.19 3.77
CA SER A 151 -17.00 13.62 3.42
C SER A 151 -16.11 14.50 4.31
N TYR A 152 -15.75 14.06 5.51
CA TYR A 152 -14.85 14.81 6.41
C TYR A 152 -13.35 14.55 6.17
N LEU A 153 -12.98 13.53 5.37
CA LEU A 153 -11.63 13.45 4.83
C LEU A 153 -11.39 14.51 3.75
N SER A 154 -12.39 15.27 3.32
CA SER A 154 -12.19 16.46 2.47
C SER A 154 -11.29 17.52 3.14
N THR A 155 -11.14 17.44 4.46
CA THR A 155 -10.21 18.28 5.24
C THR A 155 -8.78 17.73 5.27
N VAL A 156 -8.60 16.46 4.89
CA VAL A 156 -7.30 15.80 4.76
C VAL A 156 -6.84 15.97 3.33
N GLU A 157 -5.61 16.41 3.12
CA GLU A 157 -5.09 16.61 1.76
C GLU A 157 -4.80 15.25 1.07
N PRO A 158 -4.98 15.15 -0.26
CA PRO A 158 -4.63 13.93 -1.00
C PRO A 158 -3.12 13.70 -1.03
N ASP A 159 -2.72 12.44 -0.99
CA ASP A 159 -1.33 11.99 -1.14
C ASP A 159 -0.93 11.77 -2.61
N ARG A 160 -1.87 11.96 -3.55
CA ARG A 160 -1.64 11.77 -4.99
C ARG A 160 -0.59 12.76 -5.51
N PRO A 161 0.49 12.32 -6.16
CA PRO A 161 1.58 13.19 -6.62
C PRO A 161 1.08 14.45 -7.35
N THR A 162 0.30 14.30 -8.40
CA THR A 162 -0.22 15.47 -9.18
C THR A 162 -1.07 16.44 -8.35
N GLN A 163 -1.66 15.99 -7.25
CA GLN A 163 -2.45 16.83 -6.34
C GLN A 163 -1.62 17.45 -5.21
N ARG A 164 -0.46 16.85 -4.86
CA ARG A 164 0.53 17.43 -3.92
C ARG A 164 1.31 18.62 -4.50
N GLY A 165 1.16 18.89 -5.81
CA GLY A 165 1.88 19.96 -6.49
C GLY A 165 3.37 19.68 -6.69
N VAL A 166 3.78 18.40 -6.69
CA VAL A 166 5.16 18.02 -7.02
C VAL A 166 5.45 18.30 -8.50
N PRO A 167 6.72 18.51 -8.89
CA PRO A 167 7.08 18.78 -10.28
C PRO A 167 6.57 17.71 -11.26
N GLN A 168 6.26 18.09 -12.51
CA GLN A 168 5.78 17.11 -13.49
C GLN A 168 6.81 16.00 -13.77
N ARG A 169 8.10 16.33 -13.73
CA ARG A 169 9.19 15.37 -13.88
C ARG A 169 9.81 15.07 -12.53
N CYS A 170 10.00 13.79 -12.23
CA CYS A 170 10.70 13.38 -11.03
C CYS A 170 12.21 13.41 -11.25
N SER A 171 12.94 14.18 -10.44
CA SER A 171 14.41 14.29 -10.50
C SER A 171 15.11 13.89 -9.21
N GLU A 172 14.38 13.71 -8.12
CA GLU A 172 14.92 13.43 -6.79
C GLU A 172 14.49 12.04 -6.31
N TRP A 173 15.43 11.27 -5.76
CA TRP A 173 15.16 9.90 -5.32
C TRP A 173 14.10 9.81 -4.20
N ALA A 174 14.06 10.77 -3.28
CA ALA A 174 13.05 10.80 -2.23
C ALA A 174 11.63 11.01 -2.78
N ASP A 175 11.48 11.88 -3.79
CA ASP A 175 10.21 12.09 -4.49
C ASP A 175 9.83 10.84 -5.30
N PHE A 176 10.81 10.21 -5.96
CA PHE A 176 10.60 8.97 -6.70
C PHE A 176 10.07 7.84 -5.81
N ILE A 177 10.64 7.65 -4.62
CA ILE A 177 10.21 6.63 -3.65
C ILE A 177 8.74 6.86 -3.26
N ASP A 178 8.38 8.09 -2.92
CA ASP A 178 7.01 8.47 -2.55
C ASP A 178 6.02 8.25 -3.71
N ARG A 179 6.42 8.59 -4.94
CA ARG A 179 5.61 8.36 -6.15
C ARG A 179 5.45 6.89 -6.49
N LEU A 180 6.51 6.10 -6.34
CA LEU A 180 6.50 4.67 -6.61
C LEU A 180 5.65 3.91 -5.59
N ASP A 181 5.77 4.25 -4.31
CA ASP A 181 4.88 3.74 -3.25
C ASP A 181 3.42 4.02 -3.60
N TRP A 182 3.11 5.25 -4.04
CA TRP A 182 1.77 5.63 -4.50
C TRP A 182 1.32 4.80 -5.71
N ALA A 183 2.12 4.78 -6.77
CA ALA A 183 1.80 4.13 -8.04
C ALA A 183 1.53 2.63 -7.88
N VAL A 184 2.37 1.92 -7.14
CA VAL A 184 2.23 0.48 -6.94
C VAL A 184 1.06 0.17 -6.01
N THR A 185 0.81 1.01 -4.98
CA THR A 185 -0.37 0.86 -4.11
C THR A 185 -1.67 0.98 -4.90
N THR A 186 -1.74 1.93 -5.85
CA THR A 186 -2.94 2.17 -6.65
C THR A 186 -2.94 1.44 -7.98
N LEU A 187 -1.98 0.54 -8.24
CA LEU A 187 -1.88 -0.16 -9.50
C LEU A 187 -3.14 -1.04 -9.68
N PRO A 188 -3.79 -1.07 -10.86
CA PRO A 188 -4.99 -1.87 -11.07
C PRO A 188 -4.73 -3.38 -10.95
N VAL A 189 -5.75 -4.14 -10.60
CA VAL A 189 -5.66 -5.60 -10.48
C VAL A 189 -5.30 -6.21 -11.83
N GLY A 190 -4.36 -7.16 -11.82
CA GLY A 190 -3.85 -7.82 -13.03
C GLY A 190 -2.86 -6.99 -13.85
N GLU A 191 -2.63 -5.72 -13.52
CA GLU A 191 -1.61 -4.91 -14.18
C GLU A 191 -0.21 -5.16 -13.62
N MET A 192 0.77 -4.93 -14.48
CA MET A 192 2.19 -4.96 -14.16
C MET A 192 2.83 -3.60 -14.44
N LEU A 193 3.65 -3.11 -13.51
CA LEU A 193 4.52 -1.96 -13.70
C LEU A 193 5.95 -2.46 -13.82
N VAL A 194 6.62 -2.13 -14.92
CA VAL A 194 8.05 -2.42 -15.13
C VAL A 194 8.82 -1.11 -15.16
N LEU A 195 9.82 -0.97 -14.30
CA LEU A 195 10.79 0.12 -14.32
C LEU A 195 12.08 -0.37 -14.95
N SER A 196 12.69 0.46 -15.79
CA SER A 196 13.92 0.11 -16.50
C SER A 196 14.95 1.22 -16.37
N ALA A 197 16.20 0.84 -16.10
CA ALA A 197 17.34 1.71 -16.26
C ALA A 197 17.54 2.09 -17.74
N PRO A 198 18.14 3.25 -18.06
CA PRO A 198 18.45 3.62 -19.43
C PRO A 198 19.41 2.58 -20.05
N ALA A 199 18.97 1.93 -21.13
CA ALA A 199 19.79 0.93 -21.82
C ALA A 199 20.98 1.60 -22.53
N LYS A 200 22.20 1.17 -22.21
CA LYS A 200 23.37 1.34 -23.09
C LYS A 200 23.70 0.00 -23.75
N GLY A 201 22.81 -0.52 -24.58
CA GLY A 201 22.94 -1.84 -25.20
C GLY A 201 22.04 -2.89 -24.55
N ARG A 202 22.54 -4.13 -24.38
CA ARG A 202 21.83 -5.25 -23.72
C ARG A 202 21.90 -5.22 -22.18
N GLU A 203 22.67 -4.30 -21.61
CA GLU A 203 22.72 -4.05 -20.17
C GLU A 203 21.37 -3.44 -19.73
N SER A 204 20.53 -4.20 -19.05
CA SER A 204 19.28 -3.62 -18.53
C SER A 204 18.87 -4.24 -17.21
N CYS A 205 18.97 -3.40 -16.17
CA CYS A 205 18.34 -3.62 -14.88
C CYS A 205 16.86 -3.24 -15.00
N HIS A 206 16.00 -4.19 -14.66
CA HIS A 206 14.56 -4.03 -14.60
C HIS A 206 14.06 -4.37 -13.20
N VAL A 207 13.04 -3.63 -12.77
CA VAL A 207 12.30 -3.96 -11.57
C VAL A 207 10.83 -4.00 -11.92
N GLN A 208 10.16 -5.10 -11.62
CA GLN A 208 8.76 -5.31 -11.95
C GLN A 208 7.90 -5.52 -10.71
N PHE A 209 6.71 -4.94 -10.77
CA PHE A 209 5.65 -5.09 -9.77
C PHE A 209 4.43 -5.66 -10.46
N TYR A 210 3.95 -6.81 -10.01
CA TYR A 210 2.80 -7.48 -10.61
C TYR A 210 1.99 -8.20 -9.53
N GLN A 211 0.72 -8.47 -9.83
CA GLN A 211 -0.13 -9.22 -8.91
C GLN A 211 0.01 -10.72 -9.17
N LEU A 212 0.07 -11.50 -8.08
CA LEU A 212 0.08 -12.95 -8.18
C LEU A 212 -1.30 -13.49 -8.66
N PRO A 213 -1.36 -14.52 -9.52
CA PRO A 213 -2.62 -15.00 -10.10
C PRO A 213 -3.71 -15.40 -9.09
N ASP A 214 -3.31 -15.99 -7.96
CA ASP A 214 -4.22 -16.50 -6.91
C ASP A 214 -4.08 -15.75 -5.58
N SER A 215 -3.43 -14.59 -5.60
CA SER A 215 -3.22 -13.79 -4.40
C SER A 215 -3.41 -12.32 -4.69
N PRO A 216 -4.09 -11.57 -3.81
CA PRO A 216 -4.19 -10.14 -3.99
C PRO A 216 -2.84 -9.43 -3.74
N ALA A 217 -1.81 -10.15 -3.27
CA ALA A 217 -0.45 -9.66 -3.03
C ALA A 217 0.28 -9.25 -4.31
N ARG A 218 1.16 -8.26 -4.18
CA ARG A 218 2.05 -7.79 -5.22
C ARG A 218 3.41 -8.49 -5.07
N ALA A 219 3.80 -9.23 -6.10
CA ALA A 219 5.18 -9.66 -6.24
C ALA A 219 6.03 -8.46 -6.68
N HIS A 220 7.29 -8.48 -6.26
CA HIS A 220 8.31 -7.48 -6.58
C HIS A 220 9.58 -8.24 -6.93
N GLU A 221 10.05 -8.05 -8.15
CA GLU A 221 11.19 -8.76 -8.71
C GLU A 221 12.14 -7.80 -9.40
N CYS A 222 13.43 -8.12 -9.33
CA CYS A 222 14.47 -7.47 -10.08
C CYS A 222 15.09 -8.47 -11.06
N ILE A 223 15.19 -8.05 -12.31
CA ILE A 223 15.79 -8.81 -13.40
C ILE A 223 16.96 -8.00 -13.93
N ILE A 224 18.13 -8.61 -14.03
CA ILE A 224 19.33 -7.95 -14.54
C ILE A 224 19.86 -8.76 -15.71
N TRP A 225 19.76 -8.21 -16.93
CA TRP A 225 20.31 -8.82 -18.14
C TRP A 225 21.74 -8.35 -18.42
N ASP A 226 22.54 -9.28 -18.92
CA ASP A 226 23.93 -9.09 -19.38
C ASP A 226 24.84 -8.51 -18.29
N GLN A 227 25.46 -9.43 -17.54
CA GLN A 227 26.29 -9.21 -16.35
C GLN A 227 27.62 -8.48 -16.63
N ALA A 228 27.74 -7.73 -17.72
CA ALA A 228 28.99 -7.25 -18.33
C ALA A 228 29.93 -6.42 -17.41
N ARG A 229 29.56 -6.17 -16.15
CA ARG A 229 30.36 -5.46 -15.16
C ARG A 229 30.63 -6.20 -13.85
N LEU A 230 29.91 -7.29 -13.53
CA LEU A 230 30.04 -8.01 -12.25
C LEU A 230 29.84 -9.51 -12.48
N GLU A 231 30.68 -10.34 -11.85
CA GLU A 231 30.42 -11.79 -11.76
C GLU A 231 29.14 -12.05 -10.96
N ILE A 232 28.40 -13.12 -11.28
CA ILE A 232 27.10 -13.43 -10.65
C ILE A 232 27.17 -13.50 -9.11
N ASP A 233 28.25 -14.05 -8.56
CA ASP A 233 28.46 -14.14 -7.10
C ASP A 233 28.62 -12.74 -6.45
N GLU A 234 29.29 -11.82 -7.15
CA GLU A 234 29.44 -10.45 -6.65
C GLU A 234 28.11 -9.69 -6.76
N LEU A 235 27.38 -9.89 -7.86
CA LEU A 235 26.07 -9.30 -8.04
C LEU A 235 25.08 -9.81 -7.00
N ASP A 236 25.04 -11.11 -6.75
CA ASP A 236 24.18 -11.71 -5.72
C ASP A 236 24.52 -11.19 -4.31
N ALA A 237 25.81 -11.11 -3.96
CA ALA A 237 26.23 -10.55 -2.68
C ALA A 237 25.75 -9.10 -2.48
N ARG A 238 25.81 -8.27 -3.55
CA ARG A 238 25.32 -6.89 -3.51
C ARG A 238 23.79 -6.82 -3.43
N MET A 239 23.09 -7.60 -4.25
CA MET A 239 21.61 -7.68 -4.24
C MET A 239 21.09 -8.17 -2.89
N THR A 240 21.70 -9.22 -2.34
CA THR A 240 21.42 -9.71 -0.98
C THR A 240 21.72 -8.66 0.08
N GLY A 241 22.82 -7.90 -0.06
CA GLY A 241 23.14 -6.78 0.81
C GLY A 241 22.08 -5.66 0.81
N LEU A 242 21.39 -5.46 -0.31
CA LEU A 242 20.23 -4.55 -0.40
C LEU A 242 18.94 -5.16 0.18
N GLY A 243 18.89 -6.47 0.40
CA GLY A 243 17.74 -7.18 0.97
C GLY A 243 16.93 -7.98 -0.03
N TRP A 244 17.42 -8.17 -1.26
CA TRP A 244 16.86 -9.09 -2.23
C TRP A 244 17.19 -10.55 -1.89
N SER A 245 16.38 -11.49 -2.37
CA SER A 245 16.67 -12.92 -2.32
C SER A 245 16.80 -13.46 -3.73
N TRP A 246 17.91 -14.12 -4.04
CA TRP A 246 18.04 -14.81 -5.32
C TRP A 246 17.13 -16.03 -5.35
N ASP A 247 16.35 -16.15 -6.42
CA ASP A 247 15.55 -17.35 -6.70
C ASP A 247 16.04 -17.96 -8.03
N PRO A 248 16.98 -18.92 -7.98
CA PRO A 248 17.54 -19.52 -9.18
C PRO A 248 16.55 -20.44 -9.94
N GLU A 249 15.40 -20.76 -9.33
CA GLU A 249 14.35 -21.56 -9.97
C GLU A 249 13.32 -20.71 -10.72
N LEU A 250 13.30 -19.38 -10.47
CA LEU A 250 12.45 -18.44 -11.18
C LEU A 250 13.06 -18.10 -12.55
N LEU A 251 12.24 -18.17 -13.61
CA LEU A 251 12.52 -17.82 -15.02
C LEU A 251 13.99 -17.50 -15.38
N GLY A 252 14.66 -18.43 -16.06
CA GLY A 252 15.89 -18.16 -16.82
C GLY A 252 17.23 -18.54 -16.18
N GLY A 253 17.21 -19.09 -14.95
CA GLY A 253 18.39 -19.71 -14.35
C GLY A 253 19.57 -18.73 -14.19
N GLU A 254 20.81 -19.22 -14.30
CA GLU A 254 22.02 -18.38 -14.21
C GLU A 254 22.16 -17.38 -15.38
N ASP A 255 21.51 -17.65 -16.51
CA ASP A 255 21.61 -16.85 -17.73
C ASP A 255 20.71 -15.60 -17.70
N ASP A 256 19.57 -15.66 -17.01
CA ASP A 256 18.69 -14.50 -16.75
C ASP A 256 18.34 -14.45 -15.24
N PRO A 257 19.26 -13.98 -14.39
CA PRO A 257 19.07 -14.08 -12.95
C PRO A 257 17.94 -13.17 -12.45
N VAL A 258 17.05 -13.75 -11.66
CA VAL A 258 15.92 -13.04 -11.04
C VAL A 258 16.09 -13.03 -9.53
N TRP A 259 16.03 -11.83 -8.96
CA TRP A 259 15.93 -11.65 -7.53
C TRP A 259 14.51 -11.27 -7.16
N SER A 260 13.99 -11.90 -6.13
CA SER A 260 12.66 -11.64 -5.62
C SER A 260 12.72 -11.27 -4.14
N ARG A 261 11.61 -10.73 -3.62
CA ARG A 261 11.34 -10.72 -2.19
C ARG A 261 10.00 -11.40 -1.94
N PRO A 262 9.74 -11.85 -0.69
CA PRO A 262 8.40 -12.21 -0.29
C PRO A 262 7.41 -11.14 -0.75
N PRO A 263 6.28 -11.54 -1.38
CA PRO A 263 5.32 -10.60 -1.94
C PRO A 263 4.95 -9.52 -0.92
N VAL A 264 5.02 -8.26 -1.33
CA VAL A 264 4.51 -7.15 -0.55
C VAL A 264 2.99 -7.16 -0.68
N HIS A 265 2.30 -7.04 0.45
CA HIS A 265 0.91 -7.46 0.57
C HIS A 265 -0.10 -6.67 -0.30
N ALA A 266 -1.33 -7.17 -0.24
CA ALA A 266 -2.38 -7.03 -1.22
C ALA A 266 -2.98 -5.64 -1.42
N THR A 267 -3.91 -5.51 -2.37
CA THR A 267 -4.81 -4.36 -2.58
C THR A 267 -5.39 -3.71 -1.32
N CYS A 268 -5.37 -4.40 -0.17
CA CYS A 268 -5.73 -3.90 1.16
C CYS A 268 -4.59 -3.93 2.20
N TYR A 269 -3.31 -3.80 1.82
CA TYR A 269 -2.16 -3.77 2.76
C TYR A 269 -0.94 -3.05 2.17
N PRO A 270 -0.85 -1.71 2.20
CA PRO A 270 0.26 -1.03 1.57
C PRO A 270 1.47 -0.96 2.53
N THR A 271 2.32 -1.99 2.50
CA THR A 271 3.74 -1.83 2.85
C THR A 271 4.57 -1.91 1.58
N VAL A 272 4.31 -0.97 0.66
CA VAL A 272 5.03 -0.88 -0.60
C VAL A 272 6.24 0.05 -0.50
N ARG A 273 6.30 0.89 0.54
CA ARG A 273 7.40 1.82 0.75
C ARG A 273 8.76 1.13 0.80
N ASP A 274 8.91 0.05 1.57
CA ASP A 274 10.17 -0.72 1.63
C ASP A 274 10.56 -1.26 0.25
N ALA A 275 9.59 -1.68 -0.55
CA ALA A 275 9.83 -2.11 -1.92
C ALA A 275 10.28 -0.94 -2.81
N ALA A 276 9.65 0.23 -2.69
CA ALA A 276 10.03 1.43 -3.43
C ALA A 276 11.43 1.95 -3.04
N GLU A 277 11.78 1.94 -1.75
CA GLU A 277 13.10 2.28 -1.24
C GLU A 277 14.17 1.31 -1.76
N LEU A 278 13.86 0.01 -1.72
CA LEU A 278 14.70 -1.04 -2.29
C LEU A 278 14.92 -0.85 -3.80
N THR A 279 13.85 -0.59 -4.57
CA THR A 279 13.94 -0.32 -6.00
C THR A 279 14.84 0.88 -6.30
N ALA A 280 14.68 1.98 -5.55
CA ALA A 280 15.51 3.17 -5.70
C ALA A 280 16.98 2.88 -5.40
N ALA A 281 17.26 2.13 -4.32
CA ALA A 281 18.61 1.70 -3.97
C ALA A 281 19.22 0.82 -5.06
N THR A 282 18.48 -0.15 -5.59
CA THR A 282 18.92 -1.03 -6.69
C THR A 282 19.29 -0.23 -7.94
N PHE A 283 18.44 0.69 -8.40
CA PHE A 283 18.79 1.50 -9.57
C PHE A 283 20.02 2.38 -9.34
N ARG A 284 20.16 2.96 -8.15
CA ARG A 284 21.29 3.82 -7.83
C ARG A 284 22.60 3.05 -7.69
N GLU A 285 22.58 1.94 -6.97
CA GLU A 285 23.78 1.24 -6.49
C GLU A 285 24.21 0.11 -7.43
N ILE A 286 23.25 -0.54 -8.11
CA ILE A 286 23.51 -1.65 -9.03
C ILE A 286 23.53 -1.14 -10.47
N ALA A 287 22.49 -0.42 -10.90
CA ALA A 287 22.40 0.08 -12.27
C ALA A 287 23.18 1.39 -12.50
N GLY A 288 23.68 2.03 -11.45
CA GLY A 288 24.46 3.27 -11.54
C GLY A 288 23.67 4.47 -12.06
N VAL A 289 22.34 4.45 -11.91
CA VAL A 289 21.47 5.55 -12.33
C VAL A 289 21.69 6.74 -11.40
N SER A 290 22.03 7.90 -11.97
CA SER A 290 22.34 9.08 -11.17
C SER A 290 21.08 9.78 -10.68
N THR A 291 20.06 9.87 -11.55
CA THR A 291 18.77 10.51 -11.24
C THR A 291 17.59 9.62 -11.66
N PRO A 292 16.46 9.63 -10.93
CA PRO A 292 15.29 8.87 -11.34
C PRO A 292 14.71 9.32 -12.69
N SER A 293 15.01 10.54 -13.15
CA SER A 293 14.53 11.06 -14.44
C SER A 293 15.06 10.29 -15.66
N GLU A 294 16.13 9.51 -15.47
CA GLU A 294 16.71 8.64 -16.49
C GLU A 294 15.93 7.32 -16.65
N LEU A 295 15.11 6.97 -15.65
CA LEU A 295 14.32 5.76 -15.68
C LEU A 295 13.16 5.89 -16.67
N VAL A 296 12.80 4.77 -17.28
CA VAL A 296 11.56 4.64 -18.05
C VAL A 296 10.67 3.59 -17.39
N PHE A 297 9.37 3.76 -17.55
CA PHE A 297 8.40 2.75 -17.12
C PHE A 297 7.65 2.15 -18.30
N ASP A 298 7.16 0.93 -18.13
CA ASP A 298 6.30 0.23 -19.06
C ASP A 298 5.20 -0.55 -18.31
N SER A 299 4.15 -0.92 -19.03
CA SER A 299 2.97 -1.59 -18.50
C SER A 299 2.25 -2.40 -19.57
N MET A 300 1.67 -3.54 -19.18
CA MET A 300 1.07 -4.49 -20.12
C MET A 300 -0.25 -4.05 -20.77
N SER A 301 -1.01 -3.12 -20.17
CA SER A 301 -2.27 -2.63 -20.75
C SER A 301 -2.35 -1.10 -20.83
N GLU A 302 -2.89 -0.57 -21.93
CA GLU A 302 -2.82 0.87 -22.22
C GLU A 302 -3.91 1.75 -21.61
N PRO A 303 -5.19 1.38 -21.44
CA PRO A 303 -6.13 2.34 -20.87
C PRO A 303 -6.01 2.44 -19.34
N ALA A 304 -5.68 1.35 -18.64
CA ALA A 304 -5.81 1.25 -17.18
C ALA A 304 -4.73 2.01 -16.39
N VAL A 305 -3.59 2.34 -17.03
CA VAL A 305 -2.39 2.86 -16.35
C VAL A 305 -1.83 4.14 -16.96
N THR A 306 -2.57 4.78 -17.88
CA THR A 306 -2.17 6.07 -18.50
C THR A 306 -1.83 7.15 -17.48
N TYR A 307 -2.49 7.13 -16.31
CA TYR A 307 -2.22 8.06 -15.22
C TYR A 307 -0.78 7.94 -14.67
N LEU A 308 -0.12 6.79 -14.80
CA LEU A 308 1.22 6.57 -14.26
C LEU A 308 2.28 7.51 -14.86
N VAL A 309 2.08 8.00 -16.09
CA VAL A 309 2.97 9.00 -16.70
C VAL A 309 3.10 10.22 -15.81
N ASP A 310 1.96 10.79 -15.40
CA ASP A 310 1.92 12.01 -14.61
C ASP A 310 2.27 11.75 -13.14
N GLU A 311 1.81 10.62 -12.59
CA GLU A 311 2.01 10.32 -11.16
C GLU A 311 3.45 9.89 -10.84
N LEU A 312 4.08 9.06 -11.67
CA LEU A 312 5.50 8.72 -11.52
C LEU A 312 6.42 9.85 -11.96
N GLY A 313 5.97 10.71 -12.88
CA GLY A 313 6.81 11.76 -13.46
C GLY A 313 7.96 11.23 -14.32
N LEU A 314 7.82 10.01 -14.86
CA LEU A 314 8.80 9.30 -15.68
C LEU A 314 8.35 9.23 -17.15
N ASN A 315 9.29 8.96 -18.05
CA ASN A 315 8.95 8.64 -19.43
C ASN A 315 8.40 7.22 -19.55
N ARG A 316 7.36 7.04 -20.37
CA ARG A 316 6.96 5.71 -20.78
C ARG A 316 7.91 5.19 -21.84
N LYS A 317 8.31 3.92 -21.76
CA LYS A 317 9.09 3.26 -22.80
C LYS A 317 8.24 3.23 -24.08
N HIS A 318 8.70 3.88 -25.15
CA HIS A 318 8.06 3.75 -26.45
C HIS A 318 8.39 2.35 -27.00
N THR A 319 7.40 1.48 -27.07
CA THR A 319 7.47 0.20 -27.81
C THR A 319 7.45 0.43 -29.31
#